data_AF-A0A7C6FJA9-F1
#
_entry.id   AF-A0A7C6FJA9-F1
#
_cell.length_a   1.000
_cell.length_b   1.000
_cell.length_c   1.000
_cell.angle_alpha   90.00
_cell.angle_beta   90.00
_cell.angle_gamma   90.00
#
_symmetry.space_group_name_H-M   'P 1'
#
loop_
_entity.id
_entity.type
_entity.pdbx_description
1 polymer ?
#
loop_
_entity_poly.entity_id
_entity_poly.type
_entity_poly.pdbx_seq_one_letter_code
_entity_poly.pdbx_strand_id
1 'polypeptide(L)'
;MEHEQIREHLPRFITGSLGAQESLAISQALAEHPELMADLRLALALHKAFEEELTMPPPLPAVIYQQARQPVPLLPTALTGSIRQLRQAADITSKAIKLAFKMI
;
A
#
# COMPACT_ATOMS: atom_id res chain seq x y z
N MET A 1 17.79 -31.98 -13.64
CA MET A 1 17.63 -30.53 -13.85
C MET A 1 18.99 -30.00 -14.23
N GLU A 2 19.06 -29.13 -15.23
CA GLU A 2 20.32 -28.48 -15.59
C GLU A 2 20.72 -27.46 -14.50
N HIS A 3 22.02 -27.26 -14.29
CA HIS A 3 22.54 -26.32 -13.29
C HIS A 3 22.02 -24.90 -13.49
N GLU A 4 21.84 -24.48 -14.74
CA GLU A 4 21.31 -23.16 -15.10
C GLU A 4 19.85 -22.99 -14.65
N GLN A 5 19.01 -24.02 -14.83
CA GLN A 5 17.64 -24.00 -14.33
C GLN A 5 17.59 -23.91 -12.80
N ILE A 6 18.48 -24.62 -12.09
CA ILE A 6 18.51 -24.56 -10.63
C ILE A 6 18.80 -23.11 -10.18
N ARG A 7 19.77 -22.45 -10.83
CA ARG A 7 20.14 -21.04 -10.54
C ARG A 7 18.97 -20.09 -10.73
N GLU A 8 18.20 -20.25 -11.80
CA GLU A 8 17.01 -19.43 -12.06
C GLU A 8 15.93 -19.60 -10.99
N HIS A 9 15.83 -20.80 -10.39
CA HIS A 9 14.84 -21.08 -9.35
C HIS A 9 15.31 -20.73 -7.92
N LEU A 10 16.59 -20.48 -7.68
CA LEU A 10 17.13 -20.16 -6.35
C LEU A 10 16.42 -18.98 -5.66
N PRO A 11 16.11 -17.84 -6.34
CA PRO A 11 15.40 -16.75 -5.68
C PRO A 11 14.01 -17.16 -5.17
N ARG A 12 13.26 -17.91 -6.00
CA ARG A 12 11.93 -18.41 -5.63
C ARG A 12 11.99 -19.48 -4.54
N PHE A 13 13.07 -20.26 -4.51
CA PHE A 13 13.35 -21.22 -3.44
C PHE A 13 13.59 -20.49 -2.12
N ILE A 14 14.39 -19.43 -2.12
CA ILE A 14 14.69 -18.61 -0.93
C ILE A 14 13.42 -17.94 -0.37
N THR A 15 12.57 -17.38 -1.24
CA THR A 15 11.31 -16.74 -0.82
C THR A 15 10.18 -17.73 -0.52
N GLY A 16 10.42 -19.04 -0.61
CA GLY A 16 9.42 -20.08 -0.38
C GLY A 16 8.27 -20.09 -1.38
N SER A 17 8.46 -19.52 -2.57
CA SER A 17 7.43 -19.34 -3.61
C SER A 17 7.37 -20.49 -4.63
N LEU A 18 8.11 -21.57 -4.39
CA LEU A 18 8.09 -22.79 -5.22
C LEU A 18 7.10 -23.82 -4.67
N GLY A 19 6.57 -24.66 -5.56
CA GLY A 19 5.75 -25.80 -5.15
C GLY A 19 6.58 -26.83 -4.36
N ALA A 20 5.93 -27.67 -3.55
CA ALA A 20 6.62 -28.65 -2.71
C ALA A 20 7.53 -29.61 -3.50
N GLN A 21 7.10 -30.02 -4.70
CA GLN A 21 7.87 -30.91 -5.57
C GLN A 21 9.11 -30.22 -6.16
N GLU A 22 8.99 -28.95 -6.56
CA GLU A 22 10.10 -28.16 -7.09
C GLU A 22 11.13 -27.86 -5.99
N SER A 23 10.66 -27.50 -4.79
CA SER A 23 11.50 -27.27 -3.62
C SER A 23 12.28 -28.52 -3.22
N LEU A 24 11.66 -29.71 -3.30
CA LEU A 24 12.34 -30.98 -3.07
C LEU A 24 13.42 -31.26 -4.13
N ALA A 25 13.09 -31.06 -5.40
CA ALA A 25 14.03 -31.28 -6.51
C ALA A 25 15.25 -30.37 -6.40
N ILE A 26 15.07 -29.10 -6.02
CA ILE A 26 16.18 -28.17 -5.78
C ILE A 26 17.00 -28.58 -4.56
N SER A 27 16.35 -29.00 -3.48
CA SER A 27 17.05 -29.47 -2.27
C SER A 27 17.93 -30.69 -2.55
N GLN A 28 17.44 -31.63 -3.36
CA GLN A 28 18.21 -32.79 -3.81
C GLN A 28 19.38 -32.37 -4.70
N ALA A 29 19.14 -31.49 -5.68
CA ALA A 29 20.20 -31.03 -6.57
C ALA A 29 21.29 -30.24 -5.83
N LEU A 30 20.94 -29.44 -4.83
CA LEU A 30 21.89 -28.74 -3.96
C LEU A 30 22.72 -29.70 -3.09
N ALA A 31 22.17 -30.86 -2.73
CA ALA A 31 22.88 -31.89 -1.98
C ALA A 31 23.87 -32.66 -2.86
N GLU A 32 23.52 -32.88 -4.13
CA GLU A 32 24.36 -33.59 -5.11
C GLU A 32 25.46 -32.70 -5.70
N HIS A 33 25.23 -31.39 -5.80
CA HIS A 33 26.11 -30.42 -6.46
C HIS A 33 26.59 -29.32 -5.49
N PRO A 34 27.71 -29.52 -4.77
CA PRO A 34 28.22 -28.55 -3.80
C PRO A 34 28.59 -27.19 -4.43
N GLU A 35 28.90 -27.15 -5.72
CA GLU A 35 29.11 -25.93 -6.49
C GLU A 35 27.89 -24.99 -6.48
N LEU A 36 26.67 -25.53 -6.53
CA LEU A 36 25.43 -24.75 -6.48
C LEU A 36 25.15 -24.19 -5.08
N MET A 37 25.79 -24.74 -4.05
CA MET A 37 25.69 -24.22 -2.69
C MET A 37 26.35 -22.85 -2.55
N ALA A 38 27.40 -22.56 -3.35
CA ALA A 38 28.01 -21.24 -3.39
C ALA A 38 27.04 -20.20 -3.97
N ASP A 39 26.35 -20.57 -5.06
CA ASP A 39 25.33 -19.73 -5.70
C ASP A 39 24.15 -19.48 -4.75
N LEU A 40 23.69 -20.50 -4.02
CA LEU A 40 22.65 -20.36 -2.98
C LEU A 40 23.08 -19.38 -1.88
N ARG A 41 24.31 -19.50 -1.38
CA ARG A 41 24.84 -18.60 -0.33
C ARG A 41 24.90 -17.16 -0.81
N LEU A 42 25.32 -16.92 -2.05
CA LEU A 42 25.33 -15.59 -2.65
C LEU A 42 23.91 -15.03 -2.75
N ALA A 43 22.97 -15.81 -3.27
CA ALA A 43 21.57 -15.40 -3.40
C ALA A 43 20.93 -15.09 -2.03
N LEU A 44 21.23 -15.88 -0.99
CA LEU A 44 20.79 -15.62 0.38
C LEU A 44 21.39 -14.34 0.96
N ALA A 45 22.67 -14.07 0.70
CA ALA A 45 23.32 -12.85 1.18
C ALA A 45 22.70 -11.60 0.54
N LEU A 46 22.43 -11.64 -0.78
CA LEU A 46 21.74 -10.57 -1.47
C LEU A 46 20.32 -10.35 -0.93
N HIS A 47 19.56 -11.44 -0.74
CA HIS A 47 18.21 -11.35 -0.19
C HIS A 47 18.19 -10.67 1.19
N LYS A 48 19.11 -11.06 2.08
CA LYS A 48 19.25 -10.41 3.40
C LYS A 48 19.64 -8.95 3.30
N ALA A 49 20.59 -8.59 2.44
CA ALA A 49 20.99 -7.20 2.24
C ALA A 49 19.81 -6.33 1.79
N PHE A 50 18.94 -6.85 0.91
CA PHE A 50 17.72 -6.16 0.51
C PHE A 50 16.68 -6.05 1.63
N GLU A 51 16.49 -7.09 2.45
CA GLU A 51 15.60 -7.02 3.62
C GLU A 51 16.09 -6.02 4.69
N GLU A 52 17.39 -5.94 4.90
CA GLU A 52 18.01 -4.98 5.82
C GLU A 52 17.91 -3.53 5.30
N GLU A 53 18.05 -3.30 4.00
CA GLU A 53 17.86 -1.97 3.40
C GLU A 53 16.40 -1.50 3.51
N LEU A 54 15.42 -2.41 3.43
CA LEU A 54 14.00 -2.10 3.59
C LEU A 54 13.59 -1.77 5.03
N THR A 55 14.39 -2.17 6.04
CA THR A 55 14.11 -1.83 7.45
C THR A 55 14.66 -0.46 7.85
N MET A 56 15.46 0.19 7.01
CA MET A 56 15.78 1.61 7.17
C MET A 56 14.69 2.47 6.51
N PRO A 57 13.81 3.15 7.28
CA PRO A 57 12.92 4.10 6.66
C PRO A 57 13.78 5.14 5.94
N PRO A 58 13.44 5.51 4.68
CA PRO A 58 14.12 6.60 4.01
C PRO A 58 14.08 7.82 4.96
N PRO A 59 15.13 8.64 5.02
CA PRO A 59 15.07 9.89 5.76
C PRO A 59 14.05 10.79 5.07
N LEU A 60 12.77 10.62 5.44
CA LEU A 60 11.71 11.50 5.00
C LEU A 60 12.03 12.88 5.58
N PRO A 61 12.06 13.94 4.76
CA PRO A 61 12.20 15.27 5.31
C PRO A 61 11.07 15.49 6.32
N ALA A 62 11.42 15.83 7.56
CA ALA A 62 10.50 16.05 8.67
C ALA A 62 9.37 17.06 8.38
N VAL A 63 9.49 17.79 7.27
CA VAL A 63 8.50 18.72 6.71
C VAL A 63 7.14 18.04 6.42
N ILE A 64 7.12 16.75 6.07
CA ILE A 64 5.87 16.05 5.72
C ILE A 64 4.97 15.82 6.96
N TYR A 65 5.56 15.61 8.14
CA TYR A 65 4.80 15.35 9.37
C TYR A 65 4.21 16.60 10.04
N GLN A 66 4.64 17.81 9.67
CA GLN A 66 4.13 19.04 10.28
C GLN A 66 2.73 19.43 9.78
N GLN A 67 2.32 19.00 8.59
CA GLN A 67 1.00 19.35 8.04
C GLN A 67 -0.16 18.58 8.67
N ALA A 68 0.08 17.39 9.25
CA ALA A 68 -0.98 16.54 9.79
C ALA A 68 -1.56 16.99 11.15
N ARG A 69 -0.94 17.99 11.81
CA ARG A 69 -1.39 18.50 13.13
C ARG A 69 -2.28 19.72 13.08
N GLN A 70 -2.59 20.27 11.90
CA GLN A 70 -3.59 21.31 11.81
C GLN A 70 -4.97 20.66 11.66
N PRO A 71 -5.91 20.88 12.59
CA PRO A 71 -7.29 20.42 12.42
C PRO A 71 -7.87 21.16 11.23
N VAL A 72 -7.88 20.52 10.07
CA VAL A 72 -8.56 21.03 8.89
C VAL A 72 -10.06 20.99 9.18
N PRO A 73 -10.77 22.12 9.20
CA PRO A 73 -12.21 22.09 9.39
C PRO A 73 -12.83 21.25 8.25
N LEU A 74 -13.63 20.25 8.62
CA LEU A 74 -14.24 19.27 7.71
C LEU A 74 -15.14 19.90 6.62
N LEU A 75 -15.42 21.20 6.72
CA LEU A 75 -16.15 21.97 5.73
C LEU A 75 -15.41 23.28 5.43
N PRO A 76 -15.04 23.53 4.16
CA PRO A 76 -14.65 24.86 3.71
C PRO A 76 -15.72 25.88 4.11
N THR A 77 -15.31 26.98 4.74
CA THR A 77 -16.21 28.08 5.15
C THR A 77 -17.07 28.60 3.99
N ALA A 78 -16.56 28.51 2.76
CA ALA A 78 -17.30 28.82 1.54
C ALA A 78 -18.55 27.95 1.35
N LEU A 79 -18.49 26.65 1.66
CA LEU A 79 -19.63 25.73 1.56
C LEU A 79 -20.64 25.94 2.69
N THR A 80 -20.17 26.37 3.87
CA THR A 80 -21.05 26.68 5.00
C THR A 80 -21.98 27.86 4.68
N GLY A 81 -21.49 28.87 3.96
CA GLY A 81 -22.29 30.02 3.51
C GLY A 81 -23.38 29.61 2.52
N SER A 82 -23.01 28.84 1.49
CA SER A 82 -23.94 28.39 0.45
C SER A 82 -25.03 27.46 0.98
N ILE A 83 -24.70 26.54 1.89
CA ILE A 83 -25.69 25.65 2.53
C ILE A 83 -26.68 26.46 3.39
N ARG A 84 -26.20 27.50 4.09
CA ARG A 84 -27.06 28.37 4.89
C ARG A 84 -28.03 29.17 4.00
N GLN A 85 -27.54 29.71 2.89
CA GLN A 85 -28.37 30.43 1.92
C GLN A 85 -29.42 29.51 1.27
N LEU A 86 -29.02 28.28 0.91
CA LEU A 86 -29.96 27.30 0.34
C LEU A 86 -31.08 26.93 1.33
N ARG A 87 -30.74 26.74 2.62
CA ARG A 87 -31.73 26.49 3.68
C ARG A 87 -32.67 27.68 3.88
N GLN A 88 -32.13 28.90 3.89
CA GLN A 88 -32.96 30.11 4.01
C GLN A 88 -33.91 30.28 2.82
N ALA A 89 -33.44 30.04 1.60
CA ALA A 89 -34.28 30.08 0.40
C ALA A 89 -35.38 29.01 0.45
N ALA A 90 -35.06 27.79 0.91
CA ALA A 90 -36.04 26.72 1.08
C ALA A 90 -37.12 27.08 2.13
N ASP A 91 -36.73 27.67 3.26
CA ASP A 91 -37.67 28.09 4.30
C ASP A 91 -38.59 29.24 3.85
N ILE A 92 -38.07 30.21 3.11
CA ILE A 92 -38.86 31.29 2.52
C ILE A 92 -39.88 30.73 1.53
N THR A 93 -39.44 29.80 0.67
CA THR A 93 -40.30 29.15 -0.33
C THR A 93 -41.39 28.32 0.35
N SER A 94 -41.07 27.58 1.42
CA SER A 94 -42.05 26.82 2.20
C SER A 94 -43.09 27.72 2.87
N LYS A 95 -42.67 28.87 3.40
CA LYS A 95 -43.59 29.85 4.02
C LYS A 95 -44.48 30.54 2.99
N ALA A 96 -43.95 30.90 1.82
CA ALA A 96 -44.71 31.50 0.73
C ALA A 96 -45.80 30.55 0.21
N ILE A 97 -45.47 29.26 0.03
CA ILE A 97 -46.44 28.24 -0.36
C ILE A 97 -47.53 28.07 0.71
N LYS A 98 -47.16 28.02 2.00
CA LYS A 98 -48.15 27.93 3.10
C LYS A 98 -49.07 29.15 3.19
N LEU A 99 -48.59 30.34 2.85
CA LEU A 99 -49.41 31.56 2.83
C LEU A 99 -50.39 31.57 1.65
N ALA A 100 -49.95 31.12 0.46
CA ALA A 100 -50.82 30.99 -0.70
C ALA A 100 -51.97 29.99 -0.48
N PHE A 101 -51.70 28.87 0.20
CA PHE A 101 -52.73 27.90 0.59
C PHE A 101 -53.66 28.34 1.72
N LYS A 102 -53.33 29.41 2.45
CA LYS A 102 -54.16 29.95 3.56
C LYS A 102 -55.09 31.09 3.10
N MET A 103 -54.94 31.57 1.87
CA MET A 103 -55.78 32.61 1.26
C MET A 103 -56.81 32.06 0.24
N ILE A 104 -56.87 30.74 0.06
CA ILE A 104 -57.92 29.99 -0.65
C ILE A 104 -58.77 29.29 0.42
#